data_AF-A0A3M3ASN2-F1
#
_entry.id   AF-A0A3M3ASN2-F1
#
_cell.length_a   1.000
_cell.length_b   1.000
_cell.length_c   1.000
_cell.angle_alpha   90.00
_cell.angle_beta   90.00
_cell.angle_gamma   90.00
#
_symmetry.space_group_name_H-M   'P 1'
#
loop_
_entity.id
_entity.type
_entity.pdbx_description
1 polymer ?
#
loop_
_entity_poly.entity_id
_entity_poly.type
_entity_poly.pdbx_seq_one_letter_code
_entity_poly.pdbx_strand_id
1 'polypeptide(L)'
;MGLCLLSYGVNLFIFSMGSLFIGREPIIKDGIPQDLLNYTDPLPQALVLTAIVISFAMTALFLVVLLASRGLTGTDHVDGREPKA
;
A
#
# COMPACT_ATOMS: atom_id res chain seq x y z
N MET A 1 5.51 -7.83 9.51
CA MET A 1 4.06 -8.03 9.23
C MET A 1 3.19 -6.83 9.60
N GLY A 2 3.32 -6.22 10.80
CA GLY A 2 2.49 -5.07 11.19
C GLY A 2 2.52 -3.88 10.21
N LEU A 3 3.70 -3.55 9.68
CA LEU A 3 3.86 -2.50 8.66
C LEU A 3 3.08 -2.81 7.36
N CYS A 4 3.02 -4.08 6.95
CA CYS A 4 2.25 -4.50 5.77
C CYS A 4 0.74 -4.34 6.01
N LEU A 5 0.25 -4.74 7.19
CA LEU A 5 -1.16 -4.59 7.56
C LEU A 5 -1.57 -3.12 7.64
N LEU A 6 -0.71 -2.26 8.19
CA LEU A 6 -0.94 -0.82 8.24
C LEU A 6 -0.99 -0.22 6.83
N SER A 7 -0.07 -0.59 5.93
CA SER A 7 -0.10 -0.16 4.53
C SER A 7 -1.42 -0.54 3.84
N TYR A 8 -1.90 -1.78 4.02
CA TYR A 8 -3.20 -2.17 3.49
C TYR A 8 -4.36 -1.39 4.10
N GLY A 9 -4.34 -1.16 5.42
CA GLY A 9 -5.35 -0.34 6.10
C GLY A 9 -5.42 1.09 5.55
N VAL A 10 -4.26 1.73 5.33
CA VAL A 10 -4.18 3.07 4.73
C VAL A 10 -4.67 3.06 3.28
N ASN A 11 -4.30 2.06 2.48
CA ASN A 11 -4.77 1.94 1.10
C ASN A 11 -6.29 1.79 1.03
N LEU A 12 -6.88 0.94 1.88
CA LEU A 12 -8.33 0.79 1.99
C LEU A 12 -9.01 2.06 2.49
N PHE A 13 -8.41 2.78 3.43
CA PHE A 13 -8.91 4.07 3.90
C PHE A 13 -8.95 5.11 2.77
N ILE A 14 -7.87 5.25 2.01
CA ILE A 14 -7.80 6.17 0.85
C ILE A 14 -8.81 5.77 -0.22
N PHE A 15 -8.90 4.48 -0.53
CA PHE A 15 -9.88 3.97 -1.48
C PHE A 15 -11.32 4.26 -1.03
N SER A 16 -11.62 4.12 0.26
CA SER A 16 -12.96 4.35 0.82
C SER A 16 -13.36 5.82 0.85
N MET A 17 -12.40 6.75 0.84
CA MET A 17 -12.69 8.18 0.64
C MET A 17 -13.15 8.48 -0.81
N GLY A 18 -12.83 7.58 -1.75
CA GLY A 18 -13.22 7.68 -3.15
C GLY A 18 -14.55 7.01 -3.46
N SER A 19 -15.51 7.82 -3.91
CA SER A 19 -16.65 7.48 -4.76
C SER A 19 -16.92 5.97 -4.99
N LEU A 20 -17.59 5.31 -4.04
CA LEU A 20 -17.95 3.88 -4.06
C LEU A 20 -19.18 3.64 -4.96
N PHE A 21 -19.04 3.86 -6.26
CA PHE A 21 -20.10 3.57 -7.23
C PHE A 21 -19.83 2.25 -7.97
N ILE A 22 -20.90 1.48 -8.16
CA ILE A 22 -20.87 0.21 -8.90
C ILE A 22 -21.09 0.52 -10.39
N GLY A 23 -20.26 -0.07 -11.25
CA GLY A 23 -20.42 0.03 -12.71
C GLY A 23 -19.97 1.36 -13.34
N ARG A 24 -19.19 2.17 -12.60
CA ARG A 24 -18.67 3.48 -13.03
C ARG A 24 -17.14 3.50 -13.05
N GLU A 25 -16.50 2.50 -13.63
CA GLU A 25 -15.03 2.48 -13.76
C GLU A 25 -14.50 3.77 -14.42
N PRO A 26 -13.39 4.36 -13.97
CA PRO A 26 -12.84 5.59 -14.54
C PRO A 26 -12.10 5.33 -15.87
N ILE A 27 -12.83 4.75 -16.83
CA ILE A 27 -12.37 4.44 -18.18
C ILE A 27 -13.35 5.08 -19.15
N ILE A 28 -12.88 6.03 -19.95
CA ILE A 28 -13.72 6.77 -20.89
C ILE A 28 -14.31 5.80 -21.92
N LYS A 29 -15.63 5.86 -22.07
CA LYS A 29 -16.41 5.13 -23.08
C LYS A 29 -17.06 6.12 -24.04
N ASP A 30 -17.05 5.79 -25.32
CA ASP A 30 -17.69 6.60 -26.36
C ASP A 30 -19.21 6.70 -26.13
N GLY A 31 -19.77 7.89 -26.36
CA GLY A 31 -21.21 8.15 -26.21
C GLY A 31 -21.70 8.37 -24.77
N ILE A 32 -20.82 8.36 -23.77
CA ILE A 32 -21.15 8.64 -22.36
C ILE A 32 -20.56 9.99 -21.93
N PRO A 33 -21.34 10.90 -21.30
CA PRO A 33 -20.84 12.17 -20.78
C PRO A 33 -19.70 11.97 -19.76
N GLN A 34 -18.63 12.76 -19.90
CA GLN A 34 -17.43 12.72 -19.03
C GLN A 34 -17.64 13.45 -17.70
N ASP A 35 -18.61 13.00 -16.92
CA ASP A 35 -18.93 13.57 -15.62
C ASP A 35 -18.85 12.53 -14.49
N LEU A 36 -18.82 13.03 -13.25
CA LEU A 36 -18.79 12.22 -12.03
C LEU A 36 -20.12 11.46 -11.78
N LEU A 37 -21.14 11.70 -12.61
CA LEU A 37 -22.38 10.94 -12.60
C LEU A 37 -22.23 9.60 -13.32
N ASN A 38 -21.34 9.51 -14.31
CA ASN A 38 -21.11 8.29 -15.08
C ASN A 38 -19.79 7.59 -14.72
N TYR A 39 -18.83 8.31 -14.13
CA TYR A 39 -17.50 7.81 -13.79
C TYR A 39 -17.14 8.04 -12.31
N THR A 40 -16.45 7.08 -11.70
CA THR A 40 -15.83 7.24 -10.37
C THR A 40 -14.64 8.20 -10.46
N ASP A 41 -14.36 8.90 -9.36
CA ASP A 41 -13.18 9.75 -9.25
C ASP A 41 -11.89 8.92 -9.42
N PRO A 42 -11.04 9.21 -10.44
CA PRO A 42 -9.78 8.51 -10.64
C PRO A 42 -8.69 8.90 -9.62
N LEU A 43 -8.83 10.01 -8.90
CA LEU A 43 -7.78 10.52 -8.01
C LEU A 43 -7.42 9.53 -6.88
N PRO A 44 -8.39 8.97 -6.12
CA PRO A 44 -8.07 7.99 -5.08
C PRO A 44 -7.41 6.73 -5.63
N GLN A 45 -7.77 6.31 -6.85
CA GLN A 45 -7.19 5.13 -7.49
C GLN A 45 -5.71 5.34 -7.87
N ALA A 46 -5.39 6.51 -8.44
CA ALA A 46 -4.01 6.88 -8.75
C ALA A 46 -3.14 7.01 -7.48
N LEU A 47 -3.71 7.57 -6.41
CA LEU A 47 -3.03 7.68 -5.11
C LEU A 47 -2.74 6.31 -4.50
N VAL A 48 -3.70 5.38 -4.53
CA VAL A 48 -3.52 4.01 -4.02
C VAL A 48 -2.48 3.25 -4.85
N LEU A 49 -2.51 3.34 -6.19
CA LEU A 49 -1.49 2.69 -7.03
C LEU A 49 -0.07 3.20 -6.70
N THR A 50 0.07 4.51 -6.47
CA THR A 50 1.33 5.12 -6.05
C THR A 50 1.77 4.59 -4.68
N ALA A 51 0.85 4.57 -3.70
CA ALA A 51 1.13 4.08 -2.35
C ALA A 51 1.54 2.60 -2.32
N ILE A 52 0.95 1.76 -3.18
CA ILE A 52 1.30 0.34 -3.32
C ILE A 52 2.76 0.19 -3.77
N VAL A 53 3.18 0.91 -4.82
CA VAL A 53 4.55 0.80 -5.36
C VAL A 53 5.58 1.30 -4.34
N ILE A 54 5.30 2.40 -3.63
CA ILE A 54 6.16 2.90 -2.54
C ILE A 54 6.26 1.85 -1.43
N SER A 55 5.13 1.30 -0.99
CA SER A 55 5.10 0.30 0.09
C SER A 55 5.88 -0.96 -0.31
N PHE A 56 5.78 -1.39 -1.56
CA PHE A 56 6.56 -2.51 -2.08
C PHE A 56 8.07 -2.23 -2.04
N ALA A 57 8.51 -1.08 -2.56
CA ALA A 57 9.92 -0.69 -2.56
C ALA A 57 10.48 -0.57 -1.14
N MET A 58 9.73 0.06 -0.23
CA MET A 58 10.10 0.17 1.19
C MET A 58 10.18 -1.20 1.87
N THR A 59 9.26 -2.12 1.55
CA THR A 59 9.28 -3.49 2.08
C THR A 59 10.51 -4.24 1.59
N ALA A 60 10.84 -4.14 0.31
CA ALA A 60 12.04 -4.77 -0.26
C ALA A 60 13.32 -4.24 0.42
N LEU A 61 13.44 -2.91 0.57
CA LEU A 61 14.56 -2.30 1.28
C LEU A 61 14.64 -2.79 2.74
N PHE A 62 13.50 -2.82 3.44
CA PHE A 62 13.42 -3.29 4.82
C PHE A 62 13.87 -4.75 4.96
N LEU A 63 13.45 -5.63 4.04
CA LEU A 63 13.91 -7.02 4.00
C LEU A 63 15.43 -7.14 3.80
N VAL A 64 16.01 -6.35 2.90
CA VAL A 64 17.47 -6.35 2.70
C VAL A 64 18.20 -5.91 3.97
N VAL A 65 17.72 -4.86 4.62
CA VAL A 65 18.29 -4.37 5.89
C VAL A 65 18.16 -5.42 7.00
N LEU A 66 17.02 -6.10 7.11
CA LEU A 66 16.81 -7.16 8.10
C LEU A 66 17.77 -8.34 7.88
N LEU A 67 17.94 -8.78 6.63
CA LEU A 67 18.88 -9.86 6.30
C LEU A 67 20.32 -9.47 6.60
N ALA A 68 20.71 -8.22 6.28
CA ALA A 68 22.03 -7.71 6.60
C ALA A 68 22.25 -7.62 8.12
N SER A 69 21.27 -7.08 8.86
CA SER A 69 21.31 -6.97 10.33
C SER A 69 21.47 -8.35 10.97
N ARG A 70 20.65 -9.32 10.56
CA ARG A 70 20.73 -10.70 11.07
C ARG A 70 22.06 -11.36 10.73
N GLY A 71 22.63 -11.09 9.55
CA GLY A 71 23.96 -11.57 9.18
C GLY A 71 25.08 -11.02 10.05
N LEU A 72 24.92 -9.80 10.61
CA LEU A 72 25.90 -9.14 11.47
C LEU A 72 25.74 -9.49 12.95
N THR A 73 24.49 -9.58 13.45
CA THR A 73 24.19 -9.76 14.88
C THR A 73 23.92 -11.22 15.25
N GLY A 74 23.53 -12.06 14.27
CA GLY A 74 23.10 -13.44 14.51
C GLY A 74 21.75 -13.58 15.21
N THR A 75 21.06 -12.47 15.54
CA THR A 75 19.78 -12.45 16.24
C THR A 75 18.72 -11.67 15.44
N ASP A 76 17.46 -12.05 15.63
CA ASP A 76 16.28 -11.37 15.07
C ASP A 76 15.57 -10.49 16.11
N HIS A 77 16.14 -10.36 17.32
CA HIS A 77 15.60 -9.48 18.34
C HIS A 77 15.85 -8.02 17.96
N VAL A 78 14.82 -7.19 18.14
CA VAL A 78 14.81 -5.79 17.69
C VAL A 78 15.89 -4.96 18.41
N ASP A 79 16.26 -5.34 19.63
CA ASP A 79 17.30 -4.70 20.44
C ASP A 79 18.69 -5.36 20.31
N GLY A 80 18.82 -6.38 19.45
CA GLY A 80 20.06 -7.11 19.23
C GLY A 80 20.51 -8.01 20.38
N ARG A 81 19.64 -8.32 21.36
CA ARG A 81 19.96 -9.21 22.48
C ARG A 81 18.96 -10.36 22.54
N GLU A 82 19.46 -11.59 22.50
CA GLU A 82 18.63 -12.76 22.82
C GLU A 82 18.24 -12.73 24.31
N PRO A 83 16.98 -13.06 24.68
CA PRO A 83 16.59 -13.19 26.07
C PRO A 83 17.45 -14.25 26.76
N LYS A 84 18.04 -13.91 27.91
CA LYS A 84 18.71 -14.90 28.75
C LYS A 84 17.65 -15.87 29.28
N ALA A 85 17.79 -17.15 28.94
CA ALA A 85 17.01 -18.25 29.51
C ALA A 85 17.26 -18.38 31.03
#